data_AF-J9UI13-F1
#
_entry.id   AF-J9UI13-F1
#
_cell.length_a   1.000
_cell.length_b   1.000
_cell.length_c   1.000
_cell.angle_alpha   90.00
_cell.angle_beta   90.00
_cell.angle_gamma   90.00
#
_symmetry.space_group_name_H-M   'P 1'
#
loop_
_entity.id
_entity.type
_entity.pdbx_description
1 polymer ?
#
loop_
_entity_poly.entity_id
_entity_poly.type
_entity_poly.pdbx_seq_one_letter_code
_entity_poly.pdbx_strand_id
1 'polypeptide(L)'
;MYFFDNEENEEIDKLHYEKYYLDLGYKYICGIDEVGRGSLFGEVTACAVIMPLDDDIIKEANDSKKLTAKKEKSYIKLSYKKHYHIQYIL
;
A
#
# COMPACT_ATOMS: atom_id res chain seq x y z
N MET A 1 -3.61 8.68 -34.71
CA MET A 1 -4.79 7.80 -34.82
C MET A 1 -5.09 7.31 -33.42
N TYR A 2 -6.07 7.95 -32.78
CA TYR A 2 -6.51 7.57 -31.44
C TYR A 2 -7.20 6.22 -31.55
N PHE A 3 -6.70 5.22 -30.86
CA PHE A 3 -7.45 4.00 -30.60
C PHE A 3 -8.31 4.27 -29.37
N PHE A 4 -9.57 4.62 -29.63
CA PHE A 4 -10.65 4.39 -28.68
C PHE A 4 -11.07 2.95 -28.89
N ASP A 5 -10.74 2.05 -27.97
CA ASP A 5 -11.34 0.72 -27.91
C ASP A 5 -11.60 0.36 -26.44
N ASN A 6 -12.90 0.35 -26.13
CA ASN A 6 -13.63 -0.46 -25.16
C ASN A 6 -13.36 -0.24 -23.66
N GLU A 7 -14.33 0.44 -23.02
CA GLU A 7 -14.59 0.39 -21.58
C GLU A 7 -15.07 -1.02 -21.17
N GLU A 8 -14.16 -1.96 -20.96
CA GLU A 8 -14.38 -3.01 -19.97
C GLU A 8 -13.72 -2.54 -18.67
N ASN A 9 -14.50 -2.40 -17.60
CA ASN A 9 -13.99 -2.22 -16.24
C ASN A 9 -13.24 -3.51 -15.84
N GLU A 10 -12.02 -3.72 -16.35
CA GLU A 10 -11.09 -4.67 -15.77
C GLU A 10 -10.75 -4.13 -14.38
N GLU A 11 -11.25 -4.81 -13.35
CA GLU A 11 -10.85 -4.55 -11.98
C GLU A 11 -9.34 -4.81 -11.89
N ILE A 12 -8.56 -3.72 -11.90
CA ILE A 12 -7.10 -3.80 -11.90
C ILE A 12 -6.65 -4.62 -10.70
N ASP A 13 -6.01 -5.77 -10.94
CA ASP A 13 -5.43 -6.61 -9.89
C ASP A 13 -4.28 -5.86 -9.23
N LYS A 14 -4.59 -5.16 -8.13
CA LYS A 14 -3.62 -4.35 -7.37
C LYS A 14 -2.50 -5.18 -6.75
N LEU A 15 -2.67 -6.49 -6.65
CA LEU A 15 -1.68 -7.42 -6.09
C LEU A 15 -0.93 -8.21 -7.17
N HIS A 16 -0.97 -7.77 -8.43
CA HIS A 16 -0.34 -8.46 -9.55
C HIS A 16 1.14 -8.76 -9.27
N TYR A 17 1.90 -7.77 -8.80
CA TYR A 17 3.33 -7.92 -8.54
C TYR A 17 3.57 -8.81 -7.32
N GLU A 18 2.79 -8.65 -6.26
CA GLU A 18 2.89 -9.43 -5.05
C GLU A 18 2.66 -10.92 -5.33
N LYS A 19 1.61 -11.26 -6.09
CA LYS A 19 1.33 -12.64 -6.50
C LYS A 19 2.44 -13.21 -7.38
N TYR A 20 2.93 -12.43 -8.35
CA TYR A 20 4.01 -12.86 -9.22
C TYR A 20 5.28 -13.26 -8.44
N TYR A 21 5.69 -12.45 -7.46
CA TYR A 21 6.87 -12.78 -6.65
C TYR A 21 6.60 -13.88 -5.62
N LEU A 22 5.36 -14.02 -5.11
CA LEU A 22 4.99 -15.19 -4.30
C LEU A 22 5.15 -16.50 -5.09
N ASP A 23 4.70 -16.54 -6.35
CA ASP A 23 4.80 -17.71 -7.23
C ASP A 23 6.26 -18.08 -7.54
N LEU A 24 7.16 -17.09 -7.55
CA LEU A 24 8.60 -17.31 -7.66
C LEU A 24 9.25 -17.82 -6.35
N GLY A 25 8.47 -17.97 -5.27
CA GLY A 25 8.91 -18.51 -3.98
C GLY A 25 9.44 -17.47 -2.99
N TYR A 26 9.30 -16.18 -3.29
CA TYR A 26 9.62 -15.13 -2.31
C TYR A 26 8.58 -15.13 -1.18
N LYS A 27 9.03 -15.06 0.07
CA LYS A 27 8.16 -15.16 1.25
C LYS A 27 7.77 -13.82 1.85
N TYR A 28 8.55 -12.78 1.61
CA TYR A 28 8.36 -11.46 2.19
C TYR A 28 8.42 -10.43 1.07
N ILE A 29 7.32 -9.68 0.91
CA ILE A 29 7.21 -8.60 -0.06
C ILE A 29 7.02 -7.30 0.71
N CYS A 30 7.85 -6.31 0.40
CA CYS A 30 7.86 -5.02 1.08
C CYS A 30 7.34 -3.94 0.13
N GLY A 31 6.22 -3.31 0.50
CA GLY A 31 5.76 -2.07 -0.12
C GLY A 31 6.48 -0.87 0.48
N ILE A 32 6.84 0.12 -0.35
CA ILE A 32 7.53 1.34 0.09
C ILE A 32 6.78 2.54 -0.50
N ASP A 33 6.56 3.57 0.32
CA ASP A 33 5.96 4.84 -0.12
C ASP A 33 6.60 6.03 0.61
N GLU A 34 6.64 7.19 -0.04
CA GLU A 34 7.21 8.43 0.49
C GLU A 34 6.21 9.58 0.60
N VAL A 35 6.43 10.45 1.58
CA VAL A 35 5.68 11.69 1.75
C VAL A 35 6.65 12.86 1.87
N GLY A 36 6.28 14.01 1.31
CA GLY A 36 7.04 15.26 1.48
C GLY A 36 7.90 15.67 0.28
N ARG A 37 7.98 14.89 -0.80
CA ARG A 37 8.79 15.22 -2.00
C ARG A 37 8.41 16.53 -2.70
N GLY A 38 7.17 16.99 -2.51
CA GLY A 38 6.62 18.22 -3.13
C GLY A 38 6.40 19.37 -2.15
N SER A 39 6.79 19.20 -0.88
CA SER A 39 6.63 20.23 0.14
C SER A 39 7.69 21.32 -0.02
N LEU A 40 7.30 22.58 0.16
CA LEU A 40 8.24 23.72 0.16
C LEU A 40 9.17 23.70 1.38
N PHE A 41 8.70 23.12 2.49
CA PHE A 41 9.43 22.96 3.74
C PHE A 41 9.10 21.61 4.38
N GLY A 42 10.07 21.00 5.06
CA GLY A 42 9.95 19.71 5.74
C GLY A 42 10.82 18.63 5.11
N GLU A 43 11.15 17.62 5.91
CA GLU A 43 11.89 16.44 5.46
C GLU A 43 11.01 15.53 4.61
N VAL A 44 11.64 14.70 3.78
CA VAL A 44 10.96 13.59 3.11
C VAL A 44 10.94 12.42 4.10
N THR A 45 9.80 11.78 4.29
CA THR A 45 9.68 10.59 5.12
C THR A 45 9.22 9.44 4.26
N ALA A 46 9.94 8.33 4.31
CA ALA A 46 9.55 7.08 3.66
C ALA A 46 9.06 6.05 4.69
N CYS A 47 8.19 5.16 4.25
CA CYS A 47 7.64 4.07 5.04
C CYS A 47 7.80 2.76 4.27
N ALA A 48 8.24 1.71 4.96
CA ALA A 48 8.34 0.36 4.44
C ALA A 48 7.37 -0.56 5.19
N VAL A 49 6.57 -1.34 4.47
CA VAL A 49 5.56 -2.25 5.03
C VAL A 49 5.71 -3.65 4.45
N ILE A 50 5.92 -4.64 5.30
CA ILE A 50 5.78 -6.05 4.96
C ILE A 50 4.42 -6.53 5.46
N MET A 51 3.56 -6.98 4.54
CA MET A 51 2.19 -7.43 4.81
C MET A 51 2.10 -8.95 4.73
N PRO A 52 1.37 -9.62 5.65
CA PRO A 52 0.96 -11.00 5.42
C PRO A 52 -0.02 -11.05 4.23
N LEU A 53 0.28 -11.89 3.24
CA LEU A 53 -0.48 -12.03 1.99
C LEU A 53 -1.55 -13.14 2.07
N ASP A 54 -2.02 -13.44 3.27
CA ASP A 54 -3.15 -14.33 3.53
C ASP A 54 -4.51 -13.64 3.24
N ASP A 55 -5.63 -14.34 3.44
CA ASP A 55 -7.00 -13.90 3.10
C ASP A 55 -7.46 -12.57 3.76
N ASP A 56 -6.63 -11.99 4.61
CA ASP A 56 -6.93 -10.86 5.47
C ASP A 56 -6.29 -9.54 4.98
N ILE A 57 -6.03 -9.45 3.66
CA ILE A 57 -5.67 -8.22 2.95
C ILE A 57 -6.67 -7.14 3.37
N ILE A 58 -6.15 -6.08 3.99
CA ILE A 58 -6.96 -4.94 4.44
C ILE A 58 -7.56 -4.28 3.20
N LYS A 59 -8.79 -4.65 2.85
CA LYS A 59 -9.57 -4.06 1.74
C LYS A 59 -9.68 -2.54 1.87
N GLU A 60 -9.57 -2.05 3.10
CA GLU A 60 -9.64 -0.63 3.46
C GLU A 60 -8.34 0.16 3.23
N ALA A 61 -7.22 -0.47 2.88
CA ALA A 61 -5.96 0.23 2.59
C ALA A 61 -6.07 1.15 1.35
N ASN A 62 -7.11 0.97 0.55
CA ASN A 62 -7.35 1.69 -0.70
C ASN A 62 -7.73 3.18 -0.56
N ASP A 63 -8.21 3.64 0.59
CA ASP A 63 -8.73 5.02 0.73
C ASP A 63 -8.03 5.80 1.86
N SER A 64 -6.69 5.75 1.87
CA SER A 64 -5.85 6.52 2.81
C SER A 64 -6.02 8.03 2.67
N LYS A 65 -6.50 8.50 1.51
CA LYS A 65 -6.69 9.94 1.21
C LYS A 65 -7.95 10.55 1.85
N LYS A 66 -8.84 9.75 2.46
CA LYS A 66 -10.06 10.21 3.17
C LYS A 66 -10.09 9.85 4.66
N LEU A 67 -8.94 9.58 5.26
CA LEU A 67 -8.87 9.26 6.69
C LEU A 67 -8.83 10.54 7.51
N THR A 68 -9.81 10.72 8.39
CA THR A 68 -9.71 11.74 9.46
C THR A 68 -8.60 11.32 10.43
N ALA A 69 -7.95 12.28 11.10
CA ALA A 69 -6.85 12.01 12.05
C ALA A 69 -7.19 10.97 13.14
N LYS A 70 -8.49 10.79 13.46
CA LYS A 70 -8.98 9.76 14.38
C LYS A 70 -9.01 8.36 13.76
N LYS A 71 -9.36 8.25 12.48
CA LYS A 71 -9.35 6.97 11.74
C LYS A 71 -7.91 6.52 11.43
N GLU A 72 -7.02 7.44 11.08
CA GLU A 72 -5.60 7.16 10.85
C GLU A 72 -4.94 6.45 12.04
N LYS A 73 -5.15 6.94 13.27
CA LYS A 73 -4.66 6.28 14.49
C LYS A 73 -5.21 4.87 14.67
N SER A 74 -6.46 4.61 14.30
CA SER A 74 -7.03 3.26 14.38
C SER A 74 -6.46 2.32 13.32
N TYR A 75 -6.19 2.81 12.10
CA TYR A 75 -5.55 2.02 11.05
C TYR A 75 -4.12 1.64 11.42
N ILE A 76 -3.32 2.61 11.86
CA ILE A 76 -1.97 2.37 12.37
C ILE A 76 -2.00 1.30 13.47
N LYS A 77 -2.93 1.42 14.44
CA LYS A 77 -3.09 0.45 15.53
C LYS A 77 -3.50 -0.94 15.04
N LEU A 78 -4.32 -1.03 13.99
CA LEU A 78 -4.74 -2.29 13.38
C LEU A 78 -3.57 -2.96 12.63
N SER A 79 -2.76 -2.19 11.91
CA SER A 79 -1.55 -2.67 11.24
C SER A 79 -0.56 -3.26 12.24
N TYR A 80 -0.30 -2.61 13.37
CA TYR A 80 0.56 -3.18 14.42
C TYR A 80 0.02 -4.50 15.00
N LYS A 81 -1.28 -4.72 14.96
CA LYS A 81 -1.93 -5.92 15.53
C LYS A 81 -1.96 -7.10 14.56
N LYS A 82 -1.91 -6.85 13.25
CA LYS A 82 -1.98 -7.87 12.19
C LYS A 82 -0.60 -8.32 11.67
N HIS A 83 0.47 -8.20 12.47
CA HIS A 83 1.85 -8.57 12.09
C HIS A 83 2.44 -7.81 10.90
N TYR A 84 2.06 -6.55 10.70
CA TYR A 84 2.75 -5.70 9.75
C TYR A 84 4.05 -5.19 10.38
N HIS A 85 5.19 -5.41 9.72
CA HIS A 85 6.42 -4.71 10.09
C HIS A 85 6.45 -3.38 9.36
N ILE A 86 6.39 -2.29 10.11
CA ILE A 86 6.41 -0.92 9.61
C ILE A 86 7.70 -0.25 10.09
N GLN A 87 8.50 0.25 9.17
CA GLN A 87 9.71 1.01 9.47
C GLN A 87 9.65 2.37 8.77
N TYR A 88 9.85 3.43 9.54
CA TYR A 88 10.03 4.78 9.02
C TYR A 88 11.50 5.00 8.69
N ILE A 89 11.76 5.58 7.51
CA ILE A 89 13.08 5.96 7.03
C ILE A 89 13.04 7.49 6.83
N LEU A 90 13.95 8.17 7.51
CA LEU A 90 14.18 9.63 7.38
C LEU A 90 15.29 9.88 6.35
#